data_AF-A0A098E802-F1
#
_entry.id   AF-A0A098E802-F1
#
_cell.length_a   1.000
_cell.length_b   1.000
_cell.length_c   1.000
_cell.angle_alpha   90.00
_cell.angle_beta   90.00
_cell.angle_gamma   90.00
#
_symmetry.space_group_name_H-M   'P 1'
#
loop_
_entity.id
_entity.type
_entity.pdbx_description
1 polymer ?
#
loop_
_entity_poly.entity_id
_entity_poly.type
_entity_poly.pdbx_seq_one_letter_code
_entity_poly.pdbx_strand_id
1 'polypeptide(L)'
;MILGFYGHSNSGKTTLIEKICRNLEKENLKIAVIKHIPHKNFSIDIKTKDTGKFKNLGVDVVAFSPDETAFILGGMNFSDMISKLEHIDSYDVILVEGLKKQNIPKIRVGDCPMESMTIMDYKGLNDLKTILKWIKNEIQKEETVREEKRKPFVRIIQGEKIRTTKLKGMRVRTTKLKGIEIRTTKTMKTK
;
A
#
# COMPACT_ATOMS: atom_id res chain seq x y z
N MET A 1 -4.72 -0.99 1.99
CA MET A 1 -5.38 -1.88 1.00
C MET A 1 -4.71 -1.89 -0.38
N ILE A 2 -5.01 -2.86 -1.23
CA ILE A 2 -4.57 -2.95 -2.66
C ILE A 2 -5.80 -3.14 -3.58
N LEU A 3 -5.87 -2.40 -4.68
CA LEU A 3 -6.96 -2.49 -5.67
C LEU A 3 -6.44 -2.46 -7.11
N GLY A 4 -6.81 -3.46 -7.91
CA GLY A 4 -6.42 -3.57 -9.32
C GLY A 4 -7.40 -2.95 -10.30
N PHE A 5 -6.91 -2.57 -11.49
CA PHE A 5 -7.69 -2.07 -12.61
C PHE A 5 -7.20 -2.73 -13.89
N TYR A 6 -8.09 -3.42 -14.60
CA TYR A 6 -7.73 -4.18 -15.78
C TYR A 6 -8.74 -3.98 -16.91
N GLY A 7 -8.29 -4.20 -18.15
CA GLY A 7 -9.04 -3.87 -19.36
C GLY A 7 -8.10 -3.69 -20.55
N HIS A 8 -8.65 -3.66 -21.77
CA HIS A 8 -7.87 -3.44 -22.99
C HIS A 8 -7.08 -2.12 -22.98
N SER A 9 -6.01 -2.03 -23.77
CA SER A 9 -5.33 -0.76 -24.00
C SER A 9 -6.34 0.31 -24.43
N ASN A 10 -6.13 1.55 -23.98
CA ASN A 10 -7.01 2.70 -24.23
C ASN A 10 -8.46 2.58 -23.69
N SER A 11 -8.76 1.62 -22.80
CA SER A 11 -10.10 1.51 -22.19
C SER A 11 -10.41 2.60 -21.14
N GLY A 12 -9.48 3.52 -20.87
CA GLY A 12 -9.66 4.58 -19.86
C GLY A 12 -9.19 4.25 -18.44
N LYS A 13 -8.43 3.15 -18.25
CA LYS A 13 -7.88 2.75 -16.94
C LYS A 13 -7.10 3.87 -16.26
N THR A 14 -6.12 4.45 -16.96
CA THR A 14 -5.27 5.51 -16.42
C THR A 14 -6.10 6.73 -16.04
N THR A 15 -7.04 7.14 -16.90
CA THR A 15 -7.98 8.23 -16.62
C THR A 15 -8.86 7.97 -15.39
N LEU A 16 -9.31 6.72 -15.18
CA LEU A 16 -10.05 6.35 -13.99
C LEU A 16 -9.18 6.43 -12.73
N ILE A 17 -7.98 5.87 -12.77
CA ILE A 17 -7.02 5.91 -11.65
C ILE A 17 -6.68 7.36 -11.28
N GLU A 18 -6.40 8.22 -12.26
CA GLU A 18 -6.16 9.65 -12.04
C GLU A 18 -7.32 10.34 -11.33
N LYS A 19 -8.56 10.07 -11.75
CA LYS A 19 -9.77 10.60 -11.09
C LYS A 19 -9.87 10.12 -9.66
N ILE A 20 -9.54 8.85 -9.39
CA ILE A 20 -9.55 8.30 -8.03
C ILE A 20 -8.48 9.00 -7.17
N CYS A 21 -7.23 9.10 -7.66
CA CYS A 21 -6.15 9.78 -6.94
C CYS A 21 -6.54 11.20 -6.55
N ARG A 22 -7.04 12.01 -7.50
CA ARG A 22 -7.47 13.39 -7.25
C ARG A 22 -8.58 13.53 -6.21
N ASN A 23 -9.43 12.51 -6.04
CA ASN A 23 -10.49 12.55 -5.02
C ASN A 23 -9.94 12.15 -3.65
N LEU A 24 -9.11 11.12 -3.59
CA LEU A 24 -8.56 10.60 -2.33
C LEU A 24 -7.46 11.51 -1.75
N GLU A 25 -6.66 12.18 -2.59
CA GLU A 25 -5.66 13.16 -2.13
C GLU A 25 -6.30 14.36 -1.42
N LYS A 26 -7.50 14.80 -1.87
CA LYS A 26 -8.26 15.87 -1.20
C LYS A 26 -8.69 15.50 0.22
N GLU A 27 -8.67 14.21 0.54
CA GLU A 27 -8.98 13.66 1.85
C GLU A 27 -7.71 13.29 2.63
N ASN A 28 -6.54 13.74 2.16
CA ASN A 28 -5.23 13.53 2.80
C ASN A 28 -4.85 12.05 2.95
N LEU A 29 -5.38 11.19 2.07
CA LEU A 29 -5.00 9.78 2.00
C LEU A 29 -3.69 9.63 1.22
N LYS A 30 -2.79 8.78 1.72
CA LYS A 30 -1.55 8.42 1.03
C LYS A 30 -1.80 7.32 0.02
N ILE A 31 -1.41 7.57 -1.23
CA ILE A 31 -1.71 6.71 -2.38
C ILE A 31 -0.41 6.32 -3.06
N ALA A 32 -0.29 5.05 -3.44
CA ALA A 32 0.71 4.60 -4.40
C ALA A 32 0.03 4.06 -5.66
N VAL A 33 0.64 4.27 -6.82
CA VAL A 33 0.18 3.71 -8.09
C VAL A 33 1.25 2.80 -8.66
N ILE A 34 0.87 1.57 -8.99
CA ILE A 34 1.71 0.57 -9.64
C ILE A 34 1.19 0.39 -11.06
N LYS A 35 2.05 0.60 -12.06
CA LYS A 35 1.74 0.29 -13.46
C LYS A 35 2.56 -0.91 -13.91
N HIS A 36 1.87 -2.00 -14.24
CA HIS A 36 2.54 -3.18 -14.76
C HIS A 36 2.67 -3.12 -16.28
N ILE A 37 3.91 -3.19 -16.77
CA ILE A 37 4.24 -3.15 -18.18
C ILE A 37 4.66 -4.57 -18.60
N PRO A 38 3.87 -5.28 -19.41
CA PRO A 38 4.11 -6.70 -19.71
C PRO A 38 5.21 -6.94 -20.76
N HIS A 39 5.82 -5.89 -21.29
CA HIS A 39 6.82 -5.98 -22.35
C HIS A 39 8.22 -6.22 -21.77
N LYS A 40 8.94 -7.20 -22.34
CA LYS A 40 10.37 -7.39 -22.07
C LYS A 40 11.16 -6.17 -22.54
N ASN A 41 12.27 -5.88 -21.86
CA ASN A 41 13.17 -4.76 -22.15
C ASN A 41 12.57 -3.35 -21.96
N PHE A 42 11.44 -3.23 -21.24
CA PHE A 42 10.93 -1.93 -20.82
C PHE A 42 11.96 -1.19 -19.93
N SER A 43 12.04 0.12 -20.11
CA SER A 43 12.90 1.01 -19.34
C SER A 43 12.28 2.38 -19.31
N ILE A 44 12.08 2.92 -18.11
CA ILE A 44 11.62 4.30 -17.98
C ILE A 44 12.74 5.30 -18.33
N ASP A 45 13.99 4.88 -18.12
CA ASP A 45 15.16 5.66 -18.49
C ASP A 45 15.65 5.29 -19.90
N ILE A 46 15.79 6.31 -20.74
CA ILE A 46 16.23 6.19 -22.13
C ILE A 46 17.76 6.28 -22.15
N LYS A 47 18.43 5.48 -22.97
CA LYS A 47 19.90 5.33 -23.03
C LYS A 47 20.72 6.63 -23.16
N THR A 48 20.08 7.75 -23.50
CA THR A 48 20.73 9.04 -23.75
C THR A 48 21.03 9.85 -22.49
N LYS A 49 20.50 9.46 -21.32
CA LYS A 49 20.76 10.13 -20.04
C LYS A 49 21.95 9.52 -19.29
N ASP A 50 22.59 10.29 -18.42
CA ASP A 50 23.75 9.84 -17.66
C ASP A 50 23.48 8.64 -16.76
N THR A 51 22.27 8.56 -16.19
CA THR A 51 21.79 7.40 -15.42
C THR A 51 21.67 6.14 -16.27
N GLY A 52 21.37 6.29 -17.56
CA GLY A 52 21.22 5.18 -18.50
C GLY A 52 22.53 4.42 -18.78
N LYS A 53 23.69 5.06 -18.55
CA LYS A 53 25.02 4.44 -18.71
C LYS A 53 25.23 3.27 -17.73
N PHE A 54 24.60 3.31 -16.56
CA PHE A 54 24.74 2.28 -15.53
C PHE A 54 23.83 1.07 -15.74
N LYS A 55 22.88 1.15 -16.69
CA LYS A 55 21.83 0.14 -16.87
C LYS A 55 22.36 -1.28 -17.13
N ASN A 56 23.44 -1.41 -17.88
CA ASN A 56 24.01 -2.72 -18.23
C ASN A 56 25.02 -3.23 -17.19
N LEU A 57 25.30 -2.45 -16.14
CA LEU A 57 26.29 -2.80 -15.12
C LEU A 57 25.71 -3.66 -13.99
N GLY A 58 24.41 -3.99 -14.04
CA GLY A 58 23.75 -4.79 -13.01
C GLY A 58 23.64 -4.06 -11.66
N VAL A 59 23.75 -2.73 -11.66
CA VAL A 59 23.64 -1.89 -10.47
C VAL A 59 22.27 -1.24 -10.38
N ASP A 60 21.79 -1.04 -9.16
CA ASP A 60 20.63 -0.20 -8.90
C ASP A 60 21.03 1.28 -9.01
N VAL A 61 20.15 2.12 -9.56
CA VAL A 61 20.40 3.56 -9.74
C VAL A 61 19.35 4.36 -8.98
N VAL A 62 19.83 5.37 -8.24
CA VAL A 62 18.97 6.34 -7.55
C VAL A 62 19.33 7.74 -8.01
N ALA A 63 18.33 8.50 -8.44
CA ALA A 63 18.45 9.92 -8.72
C ALA A 63 17.48 10.69 -7.82
N PHE A 64 17.93 11.79 -7.21
CA PHE A 64 17.11 12.59 -6.31
C PHE A 64 17.34 14.08 -6.51
N SER A 65 16.30 14.86 -6.25
CA SER A 65 16.27 16.32 -6.20
C SER A 65 15.43 16.74 -4.98
N PRO A 66 15.34 18.05 -4.66
CA PRO A 66 14.45 18.52 -3.61
C PRO A 66 12.98 18.12 -3.78
N ASP A 67 12.53 17.94 -5.03
CA ASP A 67 11.12 17.73 -5.35
C ASP A 67 10.77 16.28 -5.72
N GLU A 68 11.76 15.49 -6.19
CA GLU A 68 11.50 14.15 -6.71
C GLU A 68 12.66 13.19 -6.46
N THR A 69 12.34 11.92 -6.23
CA THR A 69 13.32 10.84 -6.20
C THR A 69 12.87 9.70 -7.11
N ALA A 70 13.77 9.23 -7.96
CA ALA A 70 13.56 8.12 -8.86
C ALA A 70 14.49 6.94 -8.50
N PHE A 71 13.89 5.75 -8.39
CA PHE A 71 14.58 4.49 -8.21
C PHE A 71 14.48 3.67 -9.49
N ILE A 72 15.62 3.30 -10.08
CA ILE A 72 15.70 2.38 -11.22
C ILE A 72 16.37 1.12 -10.71
N LEU A 73 15.56 0.10 -10.44
CA LEU A 73 15.98 -1.14 -9.80
C LEU A 73 15.88 -2.30 -10.78
N GLY A 74 16.61 -3.38 -10.49
CA GLY A 74 16.40 -4.67 -11.16
C GLY A 74 14.94 -5.12 -11.11
N GLY A 75 14.50 -5.86 -12.15
CA GLY A 75 13.14 -6.38 -12.24
C GLY A 75 12.79 -7.28 -11.06
N MET A 76 11.57 -7.17 -10.55
CA MET A 76 11.08 -7.94 -9.40
C MET A 76 9.63 -8.40 -9.60
N ASN A 77 9.21 -9.39 -8.81
CA ASN A 77 7.83 -9.86 -8.82
C ASN A 77 6.89 -8.89 -8.06
N PHE A 78 5.58 -9.10 -8.18
CA PHE A 78 4.58 -8.22 -7.57
C PHE A 78 4.65 -8.20 -6.03
N SER A 79 4.93 -9.34 -5.39
CA SER A 79 5.01 -9.41 -3.93
C SER A 79 6.20 -8.61 -3.40
N ASP A 80 7.37 -8.78 -4.01
CA ASP A 80 8.59 -8.06 -3.62
C ASP A 80 8.43 -6.55 -3.80
N MET A 81 7.77 -6.13 -4.89
CA MET A 81 7.46 -4.71 -5.13
C MET A 81 6.55 -4.13 -4.06
N ILE A 82 5.51 -4.85 -3.63
CA ILE A 82 4.64 -4.42 -2.54
C ILE A 82 5.45 -4.28 -1.24
N SER A 83 6.27 -5.28 -0.90
CA SER A 83 7.11 -5.20 0.30
C SER A 83 8.07 -4.01 0.26
N LYS A 84 8.68 -3.69 -0.89
CA LYS A 84 9.51 -2.48 -1.04
C LYS A 84 8.71 -1.20 -0.83
N LEU A 85 7.50 -1.09 -1.39
CA LEU A 85 6.65 0.09 -1.18
C LEU A 85 6.30 0.28 0.30
N GLU A 86 6.01 -0.80 1.02
CA GLU A 86 5.73 -0.76 2.47
C GLU A 86 6.95 -0.33 3.31
N HIS A 87 8.17 -0.50 2.80
CA HIS A 87 9.38 0.04 3.42
C HIS A 87 9.62 1.52 3.12
N ILE A 88 9.13 2.02 1.99
CA ILE A 88 9.25 3.44 1.61
C ILE A 88 8.29 4.29 2.45
N ASP A 89 7.03 3.89 2.53
CA ASP A 89 6.03 4.62 3.30
C ASP A 89 4.84 3.72 3.68
N SER A 90 3.99 4.25 4.57
CA SER A 90 2.67 3.69 4.84
C SER A 90 1.65 4.31 3.90
N TYR A 91 1.16 3.52 2.94
CA TYR A 91 0.09 3.91 2.03
C TYR A 91 -1.27 3.42 2.54
N ASP A 92 -2.31 4.25 2.40
CA ASP A 92 -3.69 3.86 2.70
C ASP A 92 -4.25 2.99 1.59
N VAL A 93 -3.91 3.32 0.34
CA VAL A 93 -4.33 2.57 -0.85
C VAL A 93 -3.20 2.46 -1.88
N ILE A 94 -3.02 1.25 -2.41
CA ILE A 94 -2.16 0.97 -3.55
C ILE A 94 -3.05 0.61 -4.75
N LEU A 95 -3.01 1.41 -5.81
CA LEU A 95 -3.77 1.21 -7.03
C LEU A 95 -2.89 0.53 -8.09
N VAL A 96 -3.37 -0.55 -8.70
CA VAL A 96 -2.58 -1.36 -9.65
C VAL A 96 -3.20 -1.30 -11.03
N GLU A 97 -2.54 -0.67 -11.99
CA GLU A 97 -2.90 -0.72 -13.40
C GLU A 97 -2.29 -1.97 -14.05
N GLY A 98 -3.14 -2.88 -14.54
CA GLY A 98 -2.72 -4.12 -15.18
C GLY A 98 -2.83 -5.35 -14.27
N LEU A 99 -1.87 -6.27 -14.38
CA LEU A 99 -1.80 -7.51 -13.59
C LEU A 99 -3.14 -8.28 -13.50
N LYS A 100 -3.83 -8.43 -14.64
CA LYS A 100 -5.21 -8.97 -14.68
C LYS A 100 -5.38 -10.33 -13.98
N LYS A 101 -4.34 -11.17 -13.94
CA LYS A 101 -4.32 -12.49 -13.31
C LYS A 101 -3.94 -12.49 -11.82
N GLN A 102 -3.50 -11.35 -11.27
CA GLN A 102 -3.06 -11.28 -9.88
C GLN A 102 -4.22 -11.48 -8.91
N ASN A 103 -4.01 -12.20 -7.80
CA ASN A 103 -5.04 -12.50 -6.82
C ASN A 103 -5.31 -11.31 -5.87
N ILE A 104 -5.81 -10.20 -6.43
CA ILE A 104 -6.19 -8.98 -5.71
C ILE A 104 -7.57 -8.53 -6.18
N PRO A 105 -8.38 -7.86 -5.31
CA PRO A 105 -9.63 -7.25 -5.73
C PRO A 105 -9.38 -6.32 -6.92
N LYS A 106 -10.23 -6.35 -7.95
CA LYS A 106 -10.00 -5.56 -9.16
C LYS A 106 -11.28 -5.07 -9.83
N ILE A 107 -11.15 -3.93 -10.49
CA ILE A 107 -12.21 -3.29 -11.27
C ILE A 107 -11.95 -3.56 -12.76
N ARG A 108 -12.99 -4.04 -13.44
CA ARG A 108 -12.96 -4.22 -14.89
C ARG A 108 -13.30 -2.90 -15.58
N VAL A 109 -12.47 -2.48 -16.52
CA VAL A 109 -12.60 -1.21 -17.24
C VAL A 109 -12.72 -1.45 -18.74
N GLY A 110 -13.89 -1.13 -19.30
CA GLY A 110 -14.23 -1.39 -20.69
C GLY A 110 -14.74 -2.82 -20.91
N ASP A 111 -14.89 -3.19 -22.18
CA ASP A 111 -15.44 -4.49 -22.55
C ASP A 111 -14.32 -5.53 -22.69
N CYS A 112 -14.12 -6.35 -21.66
CA CYS A 112 -13.19 -7.48 -21.70
C CYS A 112 -13.73 -8.63 -20.83
N PRO A 113 -13.19 -9.86 -20.96
CA PRO A 113 -13.61 -10.96 -20.11
C PRO A 113 -13.44 -10.67 -18.61
N MET A 114 -14.37 -11.16 -17.81
CA MET A 114 -14.30 -11.04 -16.35
C MET A 114 -13.20 -11.95 -15.80
N GLU A 115 -12.40 -11.43 -14.86
CA GLU A 115 -11.35 -12.20 -14.17
C GLU A 115 -11.84 -12.61 -12.77
N SER A 116 -11.22 -13.63 -12.16
CA SER A 116 -11.73 -14.28 -10.93
C SER A 116 -11.93 -13.36 -9.72
N MET A 117 -11.16 -12.26 -9.64
CA MET A 117 -11.20 -11.32 -8.51
C MET A 117 -11.92 -10.01 -8.84
N THR A 118 -12.73 -10.01 -9.90
CA THR A 118 -13.48 -8.82 -10.31
C THR A 118 -14.54 -8.49 -9.28
N ILE A 119 -14.48 -7.30 -8.70
CA ILE A 119 -15.44 -6.83 -7.71
C ILE A 119 -16.48 -5.88 -8.29
N MET A 120 -16.14 -5.15 -9.36
CA MET A 120 -17.00 -4.16 -10.01
C MET A 120 -16.63 -3.97 -11.48
N ASP A 121 -17.61 -3.54 -12.27
CA ASP A 121 -17.42 -2.98 -13.60
C ASP A 121 -17.40 -1.45 -13.54
N TYR A 122 -16.56 -0.83 -14.37
CA TYR A 122 -16.61 0.61 -14.61
C TYR A 122 -17.18 0.89 -16.01
N LYS A 123 -18.35 1.52 -16.03
CA LYS A 123 -19.09 1.95 -17.23
C LYS A 123 -19.26 3.47 -17.30
N GLY A 124 -19.01 4.21 -16.21
CA GLY A 124 -19.02 5.68 -16.25
C GLY A 124 -18.99 6.37 -14.88
N LEU A 125 -19.40 7.64 -14.85
CA LEU A 125 -19.27 8.52 -13.67
C LEU A 125 -20.05 8.03 -12.44
N ASN A 126 -21.19 7.38 -12.62
CA ASN A 126 -21.94 6.83 -11.48
C ASN A 126 -21.13 5.74 -10.76
N ASP A 127 -20.37 4.94 -11.50
CA ASP A 127 -19.51 3.90 -10.92
C ASP A 127 -18.31 4.49 -10.18
N LEU A 128 -17.80 5.65 -10.60
CA LEU A 128 -16.71 6.33 -9.88
C LEU A 128 -17.09 6.65 -8.43
N LYS A 129 -18.31 7.14 -8.19
CA LYS A 129 -18.79 7.42 -6.83
C LYS A 129 -18.86 6.13 -5.99
N THR A 130 -19.35 5.05 -6.59
CA THR A 130 -19.42 3.73 -5.94
C THR A 130 -18.04 3.18 -5.60
N ILE A 131 -17.09 3.27 -6.54
CA ILE A 131 -15.70 2.84 -6.34
C ILE A 131 -15.05 3.64 -5.21
N LEU A 132 -15.18 4.97 -5.21
CA LEU A 132 -14.64 5.83 -4.15
C LEU A 132 -15.24 5.47 -2.79
N LYS A 133 -16.55 5.27 -2.71
CA LYS A 133 -17.23 4.84 -1.48
C LYS A 133 -16.70 3.50 -0.99
N TRP A 134 -16.50 2.55 -1.90
CA TRP A 134 -15.96 1.22 -1.56
C TRP A 134 -14.52 1.30 -1.03
N ILE A 135 -13.64 2.03 -1.71
CA ILE A 135 -12.24 2.23 -1.28
C ILE A 135 -12.21 2.79 0.15
N LYS A 136 -12.99 3.84 0.44
CA LYS A 136 -13.04 4.45 1.77
C LYS A 136 -13.52 3.48 2.84
N ASN A 137 -14.55 2.69 2.54
CA ASN A 137 -15.04 1.69 3.47
C ASN A 137 -13.98 0.62 3.79
N GLU A 138 -13.22 0.18 2.79
CA GLU A 138 -12.13 -0.78 2.99
C GLU A 138 -10.97 -0.19 3.80
N ILE A 139 -10.60 1.07 3.55
CA ILE A 139 -9.60 1.78 4.37
C ILE A 139 -10.06 1.86 5.83
N GLN A 140 -11.31 2.27 6.09
CA GLN A 140 -11.87 2.36 7.44
C GLN A 140 -11.93 1.01 8.16
N LYS A 141 -12.25 -0.08 7.44
CA LYS A 141 -12.19 -1.44 8.00
C LYS A 141 -10.76 -1.81 8.41
N GLU A 142 -9.78 -1.56 7.55
CA GLU A 142 -8.37 -1.82 7.87
C GLU A 142 -7.91 -0.99 9.07
N GLU A 143 -8.31 0.28 9.16
CA GLU A 143 -7.99 1.15 10.29
C GLU A 143 -8.62 0.66 11.59
N THR A 144 -9.91 0.29 11.57
CA THR A 144 -10.61 -0.28 12.73
C THR A 144 -9.88 -1.52 13.26
N VAL A 145 -9.50 -2.44 12.37
CA VAL A 145 -8.74 -3.65 12.73
C VAL A 145 -7.35 -3.29 13.30
N ARG A 146 -6.68 -2.29 12.72
CA ARG A 146 -5.38 -1.80 13.22
C ARG A 146 -5.52 -1.19 14.61
N GLU A 147 -6.56 -0.41 14.86
CA GLU A 147 -6.87 0.20 16.16
C GLU A 147 -7.19 -0.86 17.21
N GLU A 148 -8.03 -1.84 16.90
CA GLU A 148 -8.34 -2.96 17.79
C GLU A 148 -7.08 -3.74 18.19
N LYS A 149 -6.18 -4.01 17.23
CA LYS A 149 -4.88 -4.64 17.50
C LYS A 149 -3.93 -3.77 18.33
N ARG A 150 -4.15 -2.45 18.37
CA ARG A 150 -3.39 -1.48 19.19
C ARG A 150 -4.00 -1.29 20.58
N LYS A 151 -5.27 -1.65 20.80
CA LYS A 151 -5.93 -1.51 22.11
C LYS A 151 -5.10 -2.24 23.18
N PRO A 152 -4.77 -1.57 24.29
CA PRO A 152 -4.06 -2.22 25.36
C PRO A 152 -4.92 -3.29 26.01
N PHE A 153 -4.39 -4.50 26.13
CA PHE A 153 -5.09 -5.60 26.78
C PHE A 153 -4.53 -5.86 28.18
N VAL A 154 -5.40 -6.24 29.11
CA VAL A 154 -5.03 -6.57 30.49
C VAL A 154 -4.95 -8.09 30.63
N ARG A 155 -3.79 -8.61 31.03
CA ARG A 155 -3.61 -10.03 31.38
C ARG A 155 -3.45 -10.17 32.89
N ILE A 156 -3.92 -11.28 33.46
CA ILE A 156 -3.60 -11.66 34.83
C ILE A 156 -2.42 -12.61 34.78
N ILE A 157 -1.31 -12.25 35.43
CA ILE A 157 -0.12 -13.10 35.54
C ILE A 157 0.19 -13.25 37.03
N GLN A 158 0.23 -14.48 37.54
CA GLN A 158 0.49 -14.77 38.96
C GLN A 158 -0.40 -13.95 39.93
N GLY A 159 -1.68 -13.77 39.59
CA GLY A 159 -2.64 -13.01 40.40
C GLY A 159 -2.60 -11.49 40.24
N GLU A 160 -1.67 -10.92 39.46
CA GLU A 160 -1.56 -9.48 39.22
C GLU A 160 -2.17 -9.07 37.87
N LYS A 161 -2.98 -8.01 37.83
CA LYS A 161 -3.47 -7.40 36.59
C LYS A 161 -2.35 -6.58 35.93
N ILE A 162 -2.06 -6.88 34.67
CA ILE A 162 -0.99 -6.27 33.90
C ILE A 162 -1.57 -5.71 32.59
N ARG A 163 -1.48 -4.39 32.40
CA ARG A 163 -1.92 -3.72 31.16
C ARG A 163 -0.75 -3.63 30.18
N THR A 164 -0.95 -4.14 28.98
CA THR A 164 0.07 -4.16 27.93
C THR A 164 -0.38 -3.29 26.76
N THR A 165 0.41 -2.29 26.37
CA THR A 165 0.13 -1.36 25.25
C THR A 165 1.17 -1.55 24.15
N LYS A 166 0.74 -1.77 22.91
CA LYS A 166 1.62 -1.79 21.73
C LYS A 166 1.87 -0.36 21.25
N LEU A 167 3.14 0.08 21.22
CA LEU A 167 3.55 1.36 20.64
C LEU A 167 3.86 1.18 19.14
N LYS A 168 3.73 2.26 18.36
CA LYS A 168 4.12 2.30 16.93
C LYS A 168 5.60 1.85 16.82
N GLY A 169 5.88 0.82 16.01
CA GLY A 169 7.26 0.35 15.74
C GLY A 169 7.85 -0.73 16.69
N MET A 170 7.09 -1.78 17.04
CA MET A 170 7.57 -2.99 17.76
C MET A 170 7.97 -2.87 19.24
N ARG A 171 7.83 -1.71 19.91
CA ARG A 171 7.98 -1.64 21.39
C ARG A 171 6.66 -1.92 22.11
N VAL A 172 6.67 -2.93 22.98
CA VAL A 172 5.55 -3.23 23.89
C VAL A 172 5.83 -2.58 25.24
N ARG A 173 4.89 -1.78 25.75
CA ARG A 173 4.95 -1.19 27.10
C ARG A 173 4.02 -1.95 28.03
N THR A 174 4.53 -2.40 29.16
CA THR A 174 3.78 -3.23 30.12
C THR A 174 3.75 -2.50 31.46
N THR A 175 2.55 -2.33 32.02
CA THR A 175 2.31 -1.59 33.27
C THR A 175 1.54 -2.49 34.25
N LYS A 176 2.06 -2.68 35.46
CA LYS A 176 1.34 -3.37 36.54
C LYS A 176 0.24 -2.47 37.08
N LEU A 177 -0.98 -3.00 37.20
CA LEU A 177 -2.11 -2.35 37.84
C LEU A 177 -2.20 -2.88 39.28
N LYS A 178 -1.40 -2.33 40.20
CA LYS A 178 -1.68 -2.44 41.65
C LYS A 178 -2.57 -1.27 42.05
N GLY A 179 -3.44 -1.49 43.04
CA GLY A 179 -4.39 -0.48 43.53
C GLY A 179 -3.75 0.91 43.56
N ILE A 180 -4.22 1.78 42.67
CA ILE A 180 -3.89 3.20 42.53
C ILE A 180 -2.39 3.51 42.76
N GLU A 181 -1.47 2.89 42.01
CA GLU A 181 -0.14 3.47 41.78
C GLU A 181 0.48 2.94 40.48
N ILE A 182 0.71 3.84 39.51
CA ILE A 182 1.16 3.51 38.15
C ILE A 182 2.69 3.45 38.12
N ARG A 183 3.29 2.26 38.26
CA ARG A 183 4.73 2.06 37.99
C ARG A 183 4.96 1.55 36.56
N THR A 184 5.72 2.32 35.79
CA THR A 184 6.07 1.99 34.40
C THR A 184 7.36 1.16 34.35
N THR A 185 7.33 -0.01 33.71
CA THR A 185 8.55 -0.78 33.37
C THR A 185 8.76 -0.79 31.86
N LYS A 186 9.92 -0.29 31.39
CA LYS A 186 10.38 -0.44 30.00
C LYS A 186 11.14 -1.77 29.90
N THR A 187 10.62 -2.74 29.15
CA THR A 187 11.37 -3.97 28.86
C THR A 187 12.33 -3.68 27.70
N MET A 188 13.63 -3.67 27.95
CA MET A 188 14.67 -3.69 26.91
C MET A 188 14.74 -5.10 26.32
N LYS A 189 14.74 -5.24 24.99
CA LYS A 189 15.17 -6.48 24.34
C LYS A 189 16.70 -6.47 24.26
N THR A 190 17.30 -7.49 24.85
CA THR A 190 18.65 -7.96 24.54
C THR A 190 18.77 -8.28 23.04
N LYS A 191 19.95 -7.97 22.49
CA LYS A 191 20.33 -8.06 21.06
C LYS A 191 20.00 -9.42 20.44
#